data_AF-A0A359B6L3-F1
#
_entry.id   AF-A0A359B6L3-F1
#
_cell.length_a   1.000
_cell.length_b   1.000
_cell.length_c   1.000
_cell.angle_alpha   90.00
_cell.angle_beta   90.00
_cell.angle_gamma   90.00
#
_symmetry.space_group_name_H-M   'P 1'
#
loop_
_entity.id
_entity.type
_entity.pdbx_description
1 polymer ?
#
loop_
_entity_poly.entity_id
_entity_poly.type
_entity_poly.pdbx_seq_one_letter_code
_entity_poly.pdbx_strand_id
1 'polypeptide(L)' 'MLVVKGLEDLFKKVCPYCHEDSYSASGVGNWVCPYCSQNITDVQPETAGYNKHYPVNIAKEDMKHGKENKK' A
#
# COMPACT_ATOMS: atom_id res chain seq x y z
N MET A 1 26.01 -4.98 8.41
CA MET A 1 24.55 -5.05 8.65
C MET A 1 23.87 -4.38 7.47
N LEU A 2 23.38 -5.16 6.49
CA LEU A 2 22.64 -4.62 5.35
C LEU A 2 21.16 -4.78 5.68
N VAL A 3 20.51 -3.70 6.11
CA VAL A 3 19.05 -3.65 6.19
C VAL A 3 18.55 -3.40 4.77
N VAL A 4 17.93 -4.41 4.17
CA VAL A 4 17.30 -4.33 2.84
C VAL A 4 16.23 -3.23 2.87
N LYS A 5 16.56 -2.06 2.32
CA LYS A 5 15.62 -0.97 2.00
C LYS A 5 14.90 -1.34 0.70
N GLY A 6 13.57 -1.25 0.66
CA GLY A 6 12.88 -1.26 -0.62
C GLY A 6 11.47 -1.85 -0.64
N LEU A 7 10.57 -1.34 0.20
CA LEU A 7 9.17 -1.10 -0.17
C LEU A 7 8.86 0.26 0.44
N GLU A 8 8.66 1.27 -0.41
CA GLU A 8 8.16 2.56 0.06
C GLU A 8 6.70 2.34 0.42
N ASP A 9 6.45 1.91 1.65
CA ASP A 9 5.10 1.73 2.16
C ASP A 9 4.40 3.09 2.05
N LEU A 10 3.51 3.22 1.07
CA LEU A 10 2.57 4.34 1.02
C LEU A 10 1.55 4.05 2.12
N PHE A 11 1.41 4.95 3.07
CA PHE A 11 0.45 4.85 4.15
C PHE A 11 -0.78 5.70 3.83
N LYS A 12 -1.94 5.21 4.25
CA LYS A 12 -3.23 5.89 4.15
C LYS A 12 -3.82 6.04 5.55
N LYS A 13 -4.42 7.19 5.84
CA LYS A 13 -5.27 7.43 7.02
C LYS A 13 -6.60 8.01 6.56
N VAL A 14 -7.70 7.56 7.14
CA VAL A 14 -9.01 8.19 6.95
C VAL A 14 -9.20 9.25 8.02
N CYS A 15 -9.49 10.49 7.63
CA CYS A 15 -9.69 11.57 8.59
C CYS A 15 -11.04 11.42 9.33
N PRO A 16 -11.10 11.39 10.67
CA PRO A 16 -12.36 11.27 11.41
C PRO A 16 -13.19 12.57 11.42
N TYR A 17 -12.63 13.69 10.95
CA TYR A 17 -13.30 14.99 10.95
C TYR A 17 -13.96 15.32 9.62
N CYS A 18 -13.29 15.02 8.50
CA CYS A 18 -13.81 15.29 7.15
C CYS A 18 -14.05 14.04 6.32
N HIS A 19 -13.72 12.85 6.83
CA HIS A 19 -13.88 11.55 6.19
C HIS A 19 -13.10 11.37 4.87
N GLU A 20 -12.16 12.26 4.58
CA GLU A 20 -11.30 12.17 3.40
C GLU A 20 -10.06 11.28 3.65
N ASP A 21 -9.60 10.66 2.56
CA ASP A 21 -8.40 9.82 2.54
C ASP A 21 -7.12 10.66 2.48
N SER A 22 -6.27 10.56 3.49
CA SER A 22 -4.96 11.20 3.51
C SER A 22 -3.86 10.16 3.26
N TYR A 23 -2.93 10.45 2.36
CA TYR A 23 -1.79 9.57 2.03
C TYR A 23 -0.47 10.19 2.49
N SER A 24 0.45 9.37 2.96
CA SER A 24 1.81 9.77 3.38
C SER A 24 2.82 8.69 3.08
N ALA A 25 4.07 9.07 2.83
CA ALA A 25 5.20 8.15 2.69
C ALA A 25 5.73 7.64 4.04
N SER A 26 5.12 8.05 5.16
CA SER A 26 5.46 7.59 6.50
C SER A 26 4.22 7.33 7.35
N GLY A 27 4.18 6.18 8.01
CA GLY A 27 3.13 5.80 8.95
C GLY A 27 3.32 6.39 10.35
N VAL A 28 4.45 7.07 10.61
CA VAL A 28 4.81 7.58 11.93
C VAL A 28 5.05 9.08 11.90
N GLY A 29 4.90 9.73 13.05
CA GLY A 29 5.13 11.17 13.20
C GLY A 29 3.88 12.03 13.03
N ASN A 30 4.07 13.34 13.08
CA ASN A 30 2.98 14.32 13.02
C ASN A 30 2.28 14.24 11.66
N TRP A 31 0.98 13.97 11.66
CA TRP A 31 0.17 13.86 10.47
C TRP A 31 -1.03 14.78 10.59
N VAL A 32 -1.08 15.78 9.72
CA VAL A 32 -2.19 16.73 9.61
C VAL A 32 -2.98 16.42 8.36
N CYS A 33 -4.31 16.35 8.46
CA CYS A 33 -5.18 16.14 7.32
C CYS A 33 -5.05 17.32 6.33
N PRO A 34 -4.73 17.10 5.05
CA PRO A 34 -4.55 18.19 4.09
C PRO A 34 -5.86 18.88 3.69
N TYR A 35 -7.00 18.27 3.97
CA TYR A 35 -8.31 18.78 3.58
C TYR A 35 -8.95 19.66 4.66
N CYS A 36 -8.86 19.25 5.93
CA CYS A 36 -9.49 19.98 7.04
C CYS A 36 -8.48 20.56 8.05
N SER A 37 -7.18 20.38 7.83
CA SER A 37 -6.10 20.85 8.71
C SER A 37 -6.16 20.30 10.15
N GLN A 38 -6.96 19.27 10.40
CA GLN A 38 -7.04 18.62 11.71
C GLN A 38 -5.88 17.66 11.93
N ASN A 39 -5.44 17.56 13.18
CA ASN A 39 -4.41 16.60 13.56
C ASN A 39 -5.00 15.18 13.57
N ILE A 40 -4.36 14.29 12.80
CA ILE A 40 -4.70 12.86 12.68
C ILE A 40 -3.48 11.97 12.99
N THR A 41 -2.55 12.49 13.79
CA THR A 41 -1.35 11.77 14.24
C THR A 41 -1.73 10.47 14.95
N ASP A 42 -2.71 10.52 15.84
CA ASP A 42 -3.18 9.37 16.63
C ASP A 42 -4.06 8.39 15.84
N VAL A 43 -4.46 8.72 14.61
CA VAL A 43 -5.23 7.82 13.76
C VAL A 43 -4.30 6.72 13.24
N GLN A 44 -4.71 5.46 13.32
CA GLN A 44 -3.90 4.34 12.84
C GLN A 44 -3.80 4.37 11.31
N PRO A 45 -2.59 4.35 10.73
CA PRO A 45 -2.43 4.25 9.28
C PRO A 45 -2.61 2.82 8.78
N GLU A 46 -3.19 2.71 7.60
CA GLU A 46 -3.27 1.50 6.79
C GLU A 46 -2.21 1.55 5.67
N THR A 47 -1.75 0.41 5.17
CA THR A 47 -0.86 0.36 4.01
C THR A 47 -1.68 0.55 2.72
N ALA A 48 -1.44 1.66 2.02
CA ALA A 48 -2.15 2.10 0.82
C ALA A 48 -1.77 1.33 -0.46
N GLY A 49 -0.91 0.32 -0.35
CA GLY A 49 -0.56 -0.54 -1.47
C GLY A 49 0.68 -1.37 -1.21
N TYR A 50 0.50 -2.61 -0.75
CA TYR A 50 1.47 -3.66 -1.05
C TYR A 50 1.14 -4.19 -2.46
N ASN A 51 1.75 -3.60 -3.48
CA ASN A 51 1.72 -4.23 -4.79
C ASN A 51 2.62 -5.47 -4.73
N LYS A 52 2.06 -6.68 -4.77
CA LYS A 52 2.84 -7.93 -4.85
C LYS A 52 3.66 -8.04 -6.16
N HIS A 53 3.69 -7.01 -6.99
CA HIS A 53 4.45 -6.91 -8.25
C HIS A 53 5.72 -6.04 -8.13
N TYR A 54 6.47 -6.14 -7.03
CA TYR A 54 7.92 -6.02 -7.14
C TYR A 54 8.43 -7.29 -7.85
N PRO A 55 9.41 -7.23 -8.77
CA PRO A 55 9.61 -8.27 -9.79
C PRO A 55 9.71 -9.64 -9.16
N VAL A 56 8.75 -10.50 -9.52
CA VAL A 56 8.91 -11.94 -9.40
C VAL A 56 10.22 -12.27 -10.09
N ASN A 57 11.19 -12.79 -9.33
CA ASN A 57 12.28 -13.51 -9.95
C ASN A 57 11.61 -14.63 -10.76
N ILE A 58 11.58 -14.48 -12.08
CA ILE A 58 11.12 -15.49 -13.03
C ILE A 58 12.03 -16.69 -12.85
N ALA A 59 11.63 -17.58 -11.96
CA ALA A 59 12.14 -18.93 -11.87
C ALA A 59 10.96 -19.83 -11.51
N LYS A 60 10.45 -20.44 -12.58
CA LYS A 60 9.81 -21.77 -12.64
C LYS A 60 8.29 -21.80 -12.53
N GLU A 61 7.71 -21.81 -13.74
CA GLU A 61 6.85 -22.87 -14.28
C GLU A 61 5.42 -23.09 -13.73
N ASP A 62 4.51 -23.06 -14.71
CA ASP A 62 3.29 -23.86 -14.84
C ASP A 62 1.98 -23.40 -14.18
N MET A 63 1.31 -22.45 -14.83
CA MET A 63 -0.15 -22.42 -14.89
C MET A 63 -0.64 -22.98 -16.23
N LYS A 64 -0.82 -24.31 -16.30
CA LYS A 64 -1.61 -24.95 -17.35
C LYS A 64 -3.09 -24.70 -17.05
N HIS A 65 -3.72 -23.74 -17.73
CA HIS A 65 -5.18 -23.71 -17.82
C HIS A 65 -5.63 -24.67 -18.93
N GLY A 66 -6.49 -25.60 -18.54
CA GLY A 66 -7.00 -26.66 -19.39
C GLY A 66 -7.92 -26.16 -20.51
N LYS A 67 -7.78 -26.86 -21.65
CA LYS A 67 -8.82 -27.39 -22.54
C LYS A 67 -10.20 -26.70 -22.54
N GLU A 68 -10.63 -26.22 -23.71
CA GLU A 68 -11.87 -26.74 -24.33
C GLU A 68 -11.89 -26.52 -25.86
N ASN A 69 -12.43 -27.50 -26.57
CA ASN A 69 -12.49 -27.64 -28.02
C ASN A 69 -13.58 -26.74 -28.63
N LYS A 70 -13.40 -26.32 -29.89
CA LYS A 70 -14.55 -26.14 -30.77
C LYS A 70 -14.23 -26.59 -32.20
N LYS A 71 -14.95 -27.63 -32.56
CA LYS A 71 -15.00 -28.34 -33.85
C LYS A 71 -15.50 -27.42 -34.97
#